data_AF-A0A6B3LZT1-F1
#
_entry.id   AF-A0A6B3LZT1-F1
#
_cell.length_a   1.000
_cell.length_b   1.000
_cell.length_c   1.000
_cell.angle_alpha   90.00
_cell.angle_beta   90.00
_cell.angle_gamma   90.00
#
_symmetry.space_group_name_H-M   'P 1'
#
loop_
_entity.id
_entity.type
_entity.pdbx_description
1 polymer ?
#
loop_
_entity_poly.entity_id
_entity_poly.type
_entity_poly.pdbx_seq_one_letter_code
_entity_poly.pdbx_strand_id
1 'polypeptide(L)' 'MYIIFLMIAVSVTVAAAFLGAFLWAVRSGQYDDDYTPAVRMLFDNEVPAKDNKSPKEEIAT' A
#
# COMPACT_ATOMS: atom_id res chain seq x y z
N MET A 1 11.29 -26.72 -38.77
CA MET A 1 12.19 -25.68 -38.23
C MET A 1 11.49 -24.40 -37.75
N TYR A 2 10.17 -24.25 -37.91
CA TYR A 2 9.41 -23.08 -37.45
C TYR A 2 9.13 -23.06 -35.93
N ILE A 3 8.98 -24.25 -35.31
CA ILE A 3 8.64 -24.40 -33.89
C ILE A 3 9.60 -23.66 -32.95
N ILE A 4 10.90 -23.61 -33.31
CA ILE A 4 11.92 -22.95 -32.48
C ILE A 4 11.66 -21.44 -32.41
N PHE A 5 11.33 -20.82 -33.54
CA PHE A 5 10.99 -19.40 -33.59
C PHE A 5 9.70 -19.09 -32.81
N LEU A 6 8.69 -19.96 -32.90
CA LEU A 6 7.46 -19.85 -32.10
C LEU A 6 7.75 -19.93 -30.59
N MET A 7 8.57 -20.88 -30.16
CA MET A 7 8.94 -21.05 -28.75
C MET A 7 9.72 -19.84 -28.20
N ILE A 8 10.63 -19.28 -29.00
CA ILE A 8 11.37 -18.07 -28.63
C ILE A 8 10.41 -16.89 -28.46
N ALA A 9 9.51 -16.69 -29.42
CA ALA A 9 8.54 -15.59 -29.35
C ALA A 9 7.65 -15.70 -28.10
N VAL A 10 7.08 -16.89 -27.84
CA VAL A 10 6.25 -17.13 -26.65
C VAL A 10 7.05 -16.90 -25.36
N SER A 11 8.27 -17.42 -25.27
CA SER A 11 9.13 -17.24 -24.10
C SER A 11 9.41 -15.76 -23.80
N VAL A 12 9.79 -15.00 -24.83
CA VAL A 12 10.08 -13.55 -24.70
C VAL A 12 8.80 -12.78 -24.33
N THR A 13 7.66 -13.10 -24.93
CA THR A 13 6.38 -12.47 -24.58
C THR A 13 6.00 -12.71 -23.13
N VAL A 14 6.13 -13.95 -22.63
CA VAL A 14 5.84 -14.27 -21.23
C VAL A 14 6.79 -13.51 -20.30
N ALA A 15 8.10 -13.50 -20.60
CA ALA A 15 9.07 -12.76 -19.80
C ALA A 15 8.79 -11.25 -19.76
N ALA A 16 8.45 -10.65 -20.91
CA ALA A 16 8.09 -9.24 -21.01
C ALA A 16 6.79 -8.92 -20.26
N ALA A 17 5.78 -9.79 -20.33
CA ALA A 17 4.54 -9.65 -19.58
C ALA A 17 4.78 -9.68 -18.07
N PHE A 18 5.57 -10.63 -17.58
CA PHE A 18 5.96 -10.71 -16.17
C PHE A 18 6.73 -9.47 -15.72
N LEU A 19 7.69 -9.02 -16.51
CA LEU A 19 8.46 -7.81 -16.20
C LEU A 19 7.56 -6.56 -16.18
N GLY A 20 6.65 -6.42 -17.15
CA GLY A 20 5.70 -5.32 -17.20
C GLY A 20 4.75 -5.29 -16.00
N ALA A 21 4.20 -6.45 -15.63
CA ALA A 21 3.36 -6.58 -14.44
C ALA A 21 4.14 -6.26 -13.15
N PHE A 22 5.39 -6.73 -13.06
CA PHE A 22 6.27 -6.42 -11.92
C PHE A 22 6.54 -4.92 -11.78
N LEU A 23 6.92 -4.25 -12.87
CA LEU A 23 7.16 -2.81 -12.86
C LEU A 23 5.90 -2.00 -12.52
N TRP A 24 4.74 -2.45 -13.01
CA TRP A 24 3.46 -1.84 -12.66
C TRP A 24 3.14 -1.97 -11.17
N ALA A 25 3.31 -3.16 -10.59
CA ALA A 25 3.07 -3.42 -9.16
C ALA A 25 4.01 -2.63 -8.24
N VAL A 26 5.30 -2.50 -8.61
CA VAL A 26 6.27 -1.66 -7.88
C VAL A 26 5.87 -0.20 -7.96
N ARG A 27 5.41 0.28 -9.12
CA ARG A 27 5.03 1.67 -9.31
C ARG A 27 3.66 2.02 -8.74
N SER A 28 2.78 1.06 -8.52
CA SER A 28 1.44 1.27 -7.96
C SER A 28 1.44 1.46 -6.44
N GLY A 29 2.60 1.54 -5.79
CA GLY A 29 2.67 1.81 -4.35
C GLY A 29 2.17 0.64 -3.49
N GLN A 30 2.18 -0.60 -4.01
CA GLN A 30 1.79 -1.78 -3.24
C GLN A 30 2.66 -1.97 -1.98
N TYR A 31 3.85 -1.38 -1.98
CA TYR A 31 4.82 -1.38 -0.88
C TYR A 31 4.69 -0.17 0.05
N ASP A 32 3.70 0.71 -0.13
CA ASP A 32 3.55 1.91 0.71
C ASP A 32 3.02 1.59 2.12
N ASP A 33 2.50 0.37 2.34
CA ASP A 33 2.08 -0.14 3.65
C ASP A 33 3.20 -0.94 4.34
N ASP A 34 4.35 -0.30 4.53
CA ASP A 34 5.50 -0.85 5.27
C ASP A 34 5.23 -0.88 6.79
N TYR A 35 4.15 -0.23 7.26
CA TYR A 35 3.78 -0.13 8.66
C TYR A 35 2.74 -1.18 9.03
N THR A 36 3.24 -2.34 9.48
CA THR A 36 2.42 -3.53 9.71
C THR A 36 1.19 -3.22 10.58
N PRO A 37 0.00 -3.74 10.25
CA PRO A 37 -1.25 -3.45 10.96
C PRO A 37 -1.18 -3.74 12.47
N ALA A 38 -0.35 -4.72 12.89
CA ALA A 38 -0.12 -5.01 14.30
C ALA A 38 0.57 -3.86 15.06
N VAL A 39 1.51 -3.15 14.42
CA VAL A 39 2.26 -2.03 14.99
C VAL A 39 1.34 -0.82 15.11
N ARG A 40 0.57 -0.53 14.05
CA ARG A 40 -0.46 0.51 14.06
C ARG A 40 -1.46 0.25 15.19
N MET A 41 -1.99 -0.96 15.31
CA MET A 41 -2.96 -1.31 16.34
C MET A 41 -2.38 -1.27 17.76
N LEU A 42 -1.08 -1.55 17.94
CA LEU A 42 -0.42 -1.50 19.25
C LEU A 42 -0.27 -0.06 19.76
N PHE A 43 0.02 0.90 18.88
CA PHE A 43 0.25 2.30 19.22
C PHE A 43 -0.99 3.21 19.03
N ASP A 44 -1.99 2.82 18.22
CA ASP A 44 -3.28 3.55 18.10
C ASP A 44 -4.10 3.52 19.40
N ASN A 45 -3.80 2.59 20.33
CA ASN A 45 -4.46 2.52 21.64
C ASN A 45 -3.94 3.56 22.64
N GLU A 46 -2.82 4.23 22.36
CA GLU A 46 -2.35 5.39 23.12
C GLU A 46 -3.02 6.66 22.59
N VAL A 47 -4.33 6.77 22.84
CA VAL A 47 -5.06 8.02 22.65
C VAL A 47 -4.36 9.08 23.52
N PRO A 48 -3.76 10.15 22.96
CA PRO A 48 -3.36 11.28 23.78
C PRO A 48 -4.64 11.79 24.43
N ALA A 49 -4.69 11.76 25.77
CA ALA A 49 -5.81 12.24 26.54
C ALA A 49 -6.30 13.55 25.90
N LYS A 50 -7.48 13.50 25.28
CA LYS A 50 -8.10 14.68 24.67
C LYS A 50 -8.12 15.73 25.76
N ASP A 51 -7.33 16.76 25.52
CA ASP A 51 -7.21 17.91 26.38
C ASP A 51 -8.62 18.43 26.62
N ASN A 52 -9.05 18.37 27.88
CA ASN A 52 -10.38 18.70 28.34
C ASN A 52 -10.60 20.21 28.18
N LYS A 53 -10.93 20.67 26.98
CA LYS A 53 -11.58 21.98 26.81
C LYS A 53 -13.07 21.77 27.00
N SER A 54 -13.49 21.69 28.27
CA SER A 54 -14.85 22.06 28.64
C SER A 54 -15.15 23.44 28.07
N PRO A 55 -16.22 23.62 27.28
CA PRO A 55 -16.77 24.94 27.06
C PRO A 55 -17.17 25.49 28.44
N LYS A 56 -16.44 26.51 28.90
CA LYS A 56 -16.93 27.37 29.97
C LYS A 56 -18.26 27.90 29.50
N GLU A 57 -19.32 27.42 30.14
CA GLU A 57 -20.66 27.96 30.03
C GLU A 57 -20.59 29.39 30.54
N GLU A 58 -20.59 30.30 29.58
CA GLU A 58 -20.49 31.74 29.74
C GLU A 58 -21.80 32.23 30.34
N ILE A 59 -21.65 32.84 31.50
CA ILE A 59 -22.63 33.62 32.24
C ILE A 59 -23.47 34.48 31.28
N ALA A 60 -24.76 34.18 31.17
CA ALA A 60 -25.78 35.20 30.89
C ALA A 60 -27.17 34.68 31.27
N THR A 61 -27.81 35.44 32.17
CA THR A 61 -29.22 35.43 32.59
C THR A 61 -29.68 34.44 33.65
#